data_AF-A0A1E7FLU6-F1
#
_entry.id   AF-A0A1E7FLU6-F1
#
_cell.length_a   1.000
_cell.length_b   1.000
_cell.length_c   1.000
_cell.angle_alpha   90.00
_cell.angle_beta   90.00
_cell.angle_gamma   90.00
#
_symmetry.space_group_name_H-M   'P 1'
#
loop_
_entity.id
_entity.type
_entity.pdbx_description
1 polymer ?
#
loop_
_entity_poly.entity_id
_entity_poly.type
_entity_poly.pdbx_seq_one_letter_code
_entity_poly.pdbx_strand_id
1 'polypeptide(L)'
;KPFFAFISLKAPHIQDGNGFPTAIPAPWYTDTIIKEMMAPRTPNYNTTGSTSQNPKHWLIRQQTPITQLEEVKIDDLYISRLKSLLSVDDLIEELITTLGPTDLNILDNTYIIFTSDNGY
;
A
#
# COMPACT_ATOMS: atom_id res chain seq x y z
N LYS A 1 22.00 22.22 16.35
CA LYS A 1 22.93 21.08 16.08
C LYS A 1 22.26 20.23 15.01
N PRO A 2 22.97 19.75 13.97
CA PRO A 2 22.37 18.85 13.00
C PRO A 2 21.98 17.53 13.67
N PHE A 3 20.91 16.91 13.18
CA PHE A 3 20.46 15.59 13.60
C PHE A 3 20.07 14.75 12.38
N PHE A 4 19.95 13.45 12.61
CA PHE A 4 19.41 12.49 11.66
C PHE A 4 18.22 11.80 12.30
N ALA A 5 17.12 11.69 11.57
CA ALA A 5 15.94 10.94 11.95
C ALA A 5 15.57 10.00 10.80
N PHE A 6 15.17 8.78 11.15
CA PHE A 6 14.73 7.77 10.19
C PHE A 6 13.40 7.21 10.66
N ILE A 7 12.39 7.26 9.78
CA ILE A 7 11.05 6.75 10.03
C ILE A 7 10.79 5.67 9.00
N SER A 8 10.50 4.46 9.48
CA SER A 8 10.18 3.30 8.65
C SER A 8 8.87 2.70 9.11
N LEU A 9 7.89 2.66 8.22
CA LEU A 9 6.56 2.15 8.49
C LEU A 9 6.40 0.77 7.87
N LYS A 10 5.63 -0.09 8.51
CA LYS A 10 5.24 -1.39 7.93
C LYS A 10 4.17 -1.22 6.85
N ALA A 11 3.31 -0.20 6.95
CA ALA A 11 2.23 0.01 5.99
C ALA A 11 2.79 0.19 4.57
N PRO A 12 2.14 -0.37 3.54
CA PRO A 12 0.86 -1.10 3.56
C PRO A 12 1.04 -2.63 3.58
N HIS A 13 2.15 -3.16 4.11
CA HIS A 13 2.40 -4.60 4.08
C HIS A 13 1.36 -5.40 4.87
N ILE A 14 1.09 -6.61 4.37
CA ILE A 14 0.18 -7.57 4.99
C ILE A 14 0.64 -7.97 6.39
N GLN A 15 -0.34 -8.32 7.22
CA GLN A 15 -0.10 -8.98 8.49
C GLN A 15 -0.13 -10.49 8.32
N ASP A 16 0.89 -11.15 8.87
CA ASP A 16 0.92 -12.61 8.99
C ASP A 16 -0.12 -13.07 10.02
N GLY A 17 -0.81 -14.18 9.75
CA GLY A 17 -1.80 -14.73 10.66
C GLY A 17 -2.75 -15.72 9.99
N ASN A 18 -3.76 -16.14 10.73
CA ASN A 18 -4.78 -17.04 10.23
C ASN A 18 -5.73 -16.29 9.29
N GLY A 19 -6.01 -16.86 8.11
CA GLY A 19 -6.93 -16.30 7.13
C GLY A 19 -6.25 -15.78 5.88
N PHE A 20 -6.98 -15.00 5.08
CA PHE A 20 -6.39 -14.35 3.89
C PHE A 20 -5.53 -13.15 4.34
N PRO A 21 -4.29 -13.00 3.85
CA PRO A 21 -3.44 -11.89 4.24
C PRO A 21 -4.09 -10.55 3.93
N THR A 22 -4.09 -9.64 4.90
CA THR A 22 -4.68 -8.30 4.77
C THR A 22 -3.77 -7.25 5.40
N ALA A 23 -3.86 -6.01 4.91
CA ALA A 23 -3.26 -4.87 5.58
C ALA A 23 -4.20 -4.39 6.69
N ILE A 24 -3.63 -3.96 7.83
CA ILE A 24 -4.43 -3.45 8.94
C ILE A 24 -4.35 -1.92 8.93
N PRO A 25 -5.45 -1.20 8.66
CA PRO A 25 -5.45 0.26 8.76
C PRO A 25 -5.39 0.70 10.22
N ALA A 26 -5.01 1.96 10.45
CA ALA A 26 -5.15 2.56 11.77
C ALA A 26 -6.62 2.48 12.23
N PRO A 27 -6.91 2.31 13.55
CA PRO A 27 -8.26 2.06 14.03
C PRO A 27 -9.30 3.09 13.56
N TRP A 28 -8.91 4.37 13.47
CA TRP A 28 -9.78 5.47 13.03
C TRP A 28 -10.07 5.48 11.52
N TYR A 29 -9.33 4.71 10.71
CA TYR A 29 -9.56 4.56 9.27
C TYR A 29 -10.25 3.25 8.89
N THR A 30 -10.61 2.41 9.87
CA THR A 30 -11.26 1.11 9.64
C THR A 30 -12.53 1.26 8.79
N ASP A 31 -13.38 2.24 9.14
CA ASP A 31 -14.69 2.46 8.52
C ASP A 31 -14.67 3.52 7.41
N THR A 32 -13.48 4.02 7.03
CA THR A 32 -13.36 5.02 5.97
C THR A 32 -13.79 4.43 4.62
N ILE A 33 -14.51 5.23 3.83
CA ILE A 33 -14.93 4.85 2.49
C ILE A 33 -13.84 5.29 1.51
N ILE A 34 -13.27 4.31 0.80
CA ILE A 34 -12.35 4.55 -0.32
C ILE A 34 -13.16 4.57 -1.61
N LYS A 35 -12.96 5.58 -2.46
CA LYS A 35 -13.73 5.73 -3.72
C LYS A 35 -13.35 4.65 -4.72
N GLU A 36 -12.09 4.25 -4.74
CA GLU A 36 -11.54 3.16 -5.54
C GLU A 36 -12.01 1.81 -4.97
N MET A 37 -13.11 1.30 -5.51
CA MET A 37 -13.72 0.06 -4.99
C MET A 37 -13.09 -1.23 -5.50
N MET A 38 -12.11 -1.17 -6.41
CA MET A 38 -11.50 -2.35 -7.03
C MET A 38 -10.01 -2.16 -7.27
N ALA A 39 -9.25 -3.24 -7.10
CA ALA A 39 -7.85 -3.26 -7.51
C ALA A 39 -7.70 -3.07 -9.03
N PRO A 40 -6.65 -2.41 -9.52
CA PRO A 40 -6.47 -2.15 -10.95
C PRO A 40 -6.54 -3.42 -11.82
N ARG A 41 -7.57 -3.49 -12.67
CA ARG A 41 -7.77 -4.58 -13.65
C ARG A 41 -7.00 -4.31 -14.93
N THR A 42 -5.67 -4.31 -14.85
CA THR A 42 -4.80 -4.10 -16.02
C THR A 42 -4.91 -5.24 -17.04
N PRO A 43 -4.40 -5.11 -18.28
CA PRO A 43 -4.42 -6.21 -19.25
C PRO A 43 -3.73 -7.50 -18.78
N ASN A 44 -2.83 -7.41 -17.79
CA ASN A 44 -2.17 -8.57 -17.19
C ASN A 44 -2.99 -9.22 -16.07
N TYR A 45 -4.05 -8.58 -15.58
CA TYR A 45 -4.93 -9.13 -14.56
C TYR A 45 -5.61 -10.40 -15.07
N ASN A 46 -5.66 -11.44 -14.21
CA ASN A 46 -6.25 -12.74 -14.54
C ASN A 46 -5.72 -13.38 -15.85
N THR A 47 -4.47 -13.07 -16.22
CA THR A 47 -3.81 -13.72 -17.36
C THR A 47 -3.35 -15.12 -16.93
N THR A 48 -3.77 -16.13 -17.68
CA THR A 48 -3.44 -17.54 -17.46
C THR A 48 -2.73 -18.11 -18.68
N GLY A 49 -2.30 -19.38 -18.60
CA GLY A 49 -1.76 -20.10 -19.75
C GLY A 49 -2.72 -20.18 -20.94
N SER A 50 -4.03 -20.19 -20.71
CA SER A 50 -5.04 -20.28 -21.77
C SER A 50 -5.45 -18.92 -22.34
N THR A 51 -5.33 -17.84 -21.56
CA THR A 51 -5.71 -16.48 -22.00
C THR A 51 -4.53 -15.65 -22.52
N SER A 52 -3.29 -16.03 -22.18
CA SER A 52 -2.10 -15.36 -22.69
C SER A 52 -1.81 -15.74 -24.14
N GLN A 53 -1.56 -14.74 -24.99
CA GLN A 53 -1.14 -14.97 -26.39
C GLN A 53 0.25 -15.61 -26.50
N ASN A 54 1.09 -15.49 -25.46
CA ASN A 54 2.40 -16.13 -25.38
C ASN A 54 2.85 -16.18 -23.91
N PRO A 55 2.39 -17.17 -23.11
CA PRO A 55 2.74 -17.23 -21.70
C PRO A 55 4.21 -17.63 -21.55
N LYS A 56 5.11 -16.65 -21.42
CA LYS A 56 6.56 -16.87 -21.36
C LYS A 56 7.00 -17.54 -20.06
N HIS A 57 6.42 -17.15 -18.92
CA HIS A 57 6.79 -17.68 -17.60
C HIS A 57 6.01 -18.95 -17.26
N TRP A 58 6.70 -19.96 -16.73
CA TRP A 58 6.11 -21.28 -16.45
C TRP A 58 5.03 -21.26 -15.37
N LEU A 59 5.13 -20.37 -14.39
CA LEU A 59 4.09 -20.22 -13.34
C LEU A 59 2.75 -19.79 -13.93
N ILE A 60 2.74 -18.81 -14.83
CA ILE A 60 1.51 -18.30 -15.46
C ILE A 60 0.82 -19.40 -16.29
N ARG A 61 1.61 -20.26 -16.95
CA ARG A 61 1.09 -21.42 -17.67
C ARG A 61 0.31 -22.40 -16.80
N GLN A 62 0.60 -22.43 -15.50
CA GLN A 62 -0.03 -23.34 -14.53
C GLN A 62 -1.14 -22.67 -13.71
N GLN A 63 -1.34 -21.35 -13.83
CA GLN A 63 -2.40 -20.67 -13.09
C GLN A 63 -3.77 -20.95 -13.72
N THR A 64 -4.75 -21.24 -12.86
CA THR A 64 -6.17 -21.22 -13.22
C THR A 64 -6.70 -19.79 -13.20
N PRO A 65 -7.83 -19.50 -13.89
CA PRO A 65 -8.46 -18.20 -13.77
C PRO A 65 -8.82 -17.88 -12.31
N ILE A 66 -8.65 -16.63 -11.93
CA ILE A 66 -9.10 -16.06 -10.66
C ILE A 66 -10.60 -16.33 -10.52
N THR A 67 -10.98 -16.92 -9.39
CA THR A 67 -12.37 -17.16 -9.02
C THR A 67 -13.03 -15.87 -8.49
N GLN A 68 -14.36 -15.81 -8.51
CA GLN A 68 -15.09 -14.65 -7.98
C GLN A 68 -14.78 -14.38 -6.50
N LEU A 69 -14.54 -15.43 -5.70
CA LEU A 69 -14.16 -15.28 -4.29
C LEU A 69 -12.76 -14.68 -4.13
N GLU A 70 -11.82 -15.09 -4.98
CA GLU A 70 -10.46 -14.52 -4.98
C GLU A 70 -10.46 -13.08 -5.46
N GLU A 71 -11.29 -12.75 -6.45
CA GLU A 71 -11.47 -11.38 -6.93
C GLU A 71 -11.91 -10.44 -5.81
N VAL A 72 -12.94 -10.84 -5.03
CA VAL A 72 -13.40 -10.06 -3.86
C VAL A 72 -12.27 -9.86 -2.85
N LYS A 73 -11.50 -10.92 -2.56
CA LYS A 73 -10.38 -10.84 -1.61
C LYS A 73 -9.24 -9.94 -2.11
N ILE A 74 -8.99 -9.92 -3.41
CA ILE A 74 -8.01 -9.02 -4.04
C ILE A 74 -8.45 -7.56 -3.85
N ASP A 75 -9.74 -7.27 -4.04
CA ASP A 75 -10.30 -5.93 -3.86
C ASP A 75 -10.29 -5.51 -2.39
N ASP A 76 -10.67 -6.40 -1.47
CA ASP A 76 -10.62 -6.15 -0.03
C ASP A 76 -9.18 -5.84 0.43
N LEU A 77 -8.20 -6.62 -0.06
CA LEU A 77 -6.79 -6.36 0.21
C LEU A 77 -6.38 -5.00 -0.35
N TYR A 78 -6.75 -4.68 -1.58
CA TYR A 78 -6.42 -3.38 -2.19
C TYR A 78 -6.98 -2.21 -1.38
N ILE A 79 -8.25 -2.27 -0.98
CA ILE A 79 -8.89 -1.24 -0.17
C ILE A 79 -8.23 -1.14 1.21
N SER A 80 -7.94 -2.26 1.87
CA SER A 80 -7.29 -2.26 3.19
C SER A 80 -5.91 -1.61 3.14
N ARG A 81 -5.15 -1.85 2.05
CA ARG A 81 -3.85 -1.21 1.80
C ARG A 81 -4.00 0.30 1.65
N LEU A 82 -4.96 0.78 0.86
CA LEU A 82 -5.23 2.21 0.73
C LEU A 82 -5.61 2.86 2.07
N LYS A 83 -6.46 2.21 2.87
CA LYS A 83 -6.81 2.69 4.21
C LYS A 83 -5.59 2.78 5.12
N SER A 84 -4.67 1.82 5.06
CA SER A 84 -3.44 1.85 5.87
C SER A 84 -2.50 3.00 5.50
N LEU A 85 -2.51 3.44 4.24
CA LEU A 85 -1.72 4.57 3.79
C LEU A 85 -2.25 5.92 4.31
N LEU A 86 -3.52 6.01 4.72
CA LEU A 86 -4.05 7.25 5.31
C LEU A 86 -3.31 7.62 6.60
N SER A 87 -2.99 6.65 7.46
CA SER A 87 -2.18 6.91 8.65
C SER A 87 -0.70 7.21 8.34
N VAL A 88 -0.22 6.85 7.15
CA VAL A 88 1.10 7.28 6.68
C VAL A 88 1.04 8.76 6.28
N ASP A 89 -0.04 9.18 5.64
CA ASP A 89 -0.29 10.58 5.29
C ASP A 89 -0.37 11.46 6.56
N ASP A 90 -1.14 11.03 7.59
CA ASP A 90 -1.22 11.70 8.90
C ASP A 90 0.18 11.93 9.50
N LEU A 91 1.03 10.89 9.47
CA LEU A 91 2.39 10.96 10.00
C LEU A 91 3.26 11.97 9.23
N ILE A 92 3.12 12.01 7.91
CA ILE A 92 3.87 12.96 7.08
C ILE A 92 3.40 14.39 7.37
N GLU A 93 2.10 14.61 7.48
CA GLU A 93 1.53 15.91 7.85
C GLU A 93 2.06 16.37 9.22
N GLU A 94 2.04 15.49 10.23
CA GLU A 94 2.55 15.79 11.57
C GLU A 94 4.04 16.12 11.53
N LEU A 95 4.85 15.32 10.81
CA LEU A 95 6.28 15.57 10.64
C LEU A 95 6.56 16.95 10.03
N ILE A 96 5.86 17.29 8.93
CA ILE A 96 6.04 18.59 8.26
C ILE A 96 5.59 19.73 9.17
N THR A 97 4.50 19.55 9.90
CA THR A 97 3.98 20.54 10.86
C THR A 97 4.97 20.79 12.00
N THR A 98 5.51 19.74 12.59
CA THR A 98 6.52 19.82 13.66
C THR A 98 7.80 20.51 13.19
N LEU A 99 8.28 20.21 11.98
CA LEU A 99 9.47 20.88 11.43
C LEU A 99 9.19 22.33 11.03
N GLY A 100 7.93 22.63 10.71
CA GLY A 100 7.46 23.90 10.19
C GLY A 100 7.57 25.08 11.16
N PRO A 101 7.18 26.29 10.70
CA PRO A 101 7.39 27.54 11.44
C PRO A 101 6.56 27.66 12.73
N THR A 102 5.51 26.86 12.88
CA THR A 102 4.61 26.88 14.04
C THR A 102 5.13 26.13 15.25
N ASP A 103 6.13 25.25 15.07
CA ASP A 103 6.68 24.42 16.14
C ASP A 103 8.21 24.60 16.23
N LEU A 104 9.00 23.84 15.46
CA LEU A 104 10.47 23.89 15.56
C LEU A 104 11.12 24.98 14.69
N ASN A 105 10.45 25.42 13.62
CA ASN A 105 10.94 26.41 12.65
C ASN A 105 12.32 26.06 12.06
N ILE A 106 12.48 24.81 11.63
CA ILE A 106 13.73 24.30 11.02
C ILE A 106 13.53 23.70 9.63
N LEU A 107 12.30 23.68 9.11
CA LEU A 107 11.96 23.05 7.84
C LEU A 107 12.81 23.59 6.66
N ASP A 108 13.01 24.91 6.59
CA ASP A 108 13.80 25.56 5.52
C ASP A 108 15.29 25.16 5.51
N ASN A 109 15.78 24.57 6.59
CA ASN A 109 17.14 24.06 6.73
C ASN A 109 17.17 22.54 6.98
N THR A 110 16.13 21.83 6.55
CA THR A 110 16.01 20.37 6.70
C THR A 110 15.89 19.70 5.34
N TYR A 111 16.73 18.69 5.09
CA TYR A 111 16.56 17.81 3.93
C TYR A 111 15.60 16.68 4.28
N ILE A 112 14.53 16.54 3.50
CA ILE A 112 13.57 15.44 3.62
C ILE A 112 13.72 14.53 2.41
N ILE A 113 14.01 13.26 2.65
CA ILE A 113 14.09 12.23 1.62
C ILE A 113 12.94 11.27 1.86
N PHE A 114 11.93 11.32 0.98
CA PHE A 114 10.81 10.41 0.99
C PHE A 114 10.99 9.38 -0.13
N THR A 115 10.99 8.10 0.22
CA THR A 115 11.16 7.00 -0.72
C THR A 115 10.42 5.77 -0.23
N SER A 116 10.24 4.82 -1.15
CA SER A 116 9.89 3.44 -0.82
C SER A 116 11.10 2.54 -1.13
N ASP A 117 11.19 1.40 -0.45
CA ASP A 117 12.19 0.37 -0.73
C ASP A 117 11.83 -0.45 -1.98
N ASN A 118 10.53 -0.66 -2.24
CA ASN A 118 10.00 -1.35 -3.42
C ASN A 118 8.49 -1.08 -3.65
N GLY A 119 7.99 -1.52 -4.79
CA GLY A 119 6.54 -1.62 -5.00
C GLY A 119 5.96 -2.87 -4.34
N TYR A 120 4.64 -3.02 -4.45
CA TYR A 120 3.90 -4.19 -4.02
C TYR A 120 2.98 -4.64 -5.13
#